data_AF-A0A961YPY2-F1
#
_entry.id   AF-A0A961YPY2-F1
#
_cell.length_a   1.000
_cell.length_b   1.000
_cell.length_c   1.000
_cell.angle_alpha   90.00
_cell.angle_beta   90.00
_cell.angle_gamma   90.00
#
_symmetry.space_group_name_H-M   'P 1'
#
loop_
_entity.id
_entity.type
_entity.pdbx_description
1 polymer ?
#
loop_
_entity_poly.entity_id
_entity_poly.type
_entity_poly.pdbx_seq_one_letter_code
_entity_poly.pdbx_strand_id
1 'polypeptide(L)'
;MRLLAPLLFALAAGPMAAAAADGPEGIGFAQAEEGTWWCRGGDAGETLACARSKCTDESGGQECFPTRWCFPAGWSGLMVAWLPEFHSTHVVCGMPGEAATRAALRAICENTPEFTRCDLMRLIDPEGTEQEIDESIEPRRPTE
;
A
#
# COMPACT_ATOMS: atom_id res chain seq x y z
N MET A 1 -1.40 -71.67 28.40
CA MET A 1 -1.77 -71.18 27.06
C MET A 1 -2.15 -69.70 27.21
N ARG A 2 -1.27 -68.84 26.69
CA ARG A 2 -1.31 -67.37 26.48
C ARG A 2 -2.38 -66.52 27.20
N LEU A 3 -1.90 -65.70 28.14
CA LEU A 3 -2.52 -64.46 28.63
C LEU A 3 -2.52 -63.40 27.52
N LEU A 4 -3.68 -62.83 27.18
CA LEU A 4 -3.85 -61.69 26.27
C LEU A 4 -4.13 -60.44 27.12
N ALA A 5 -3.14 -59.54 27.19
CA ALA A 5 -3.28 -58.22 27.78
C ALA A 5 -3.80 -57.23 26.72
N PRO A 6 -4.80 -56.37 27.03
CA PRO A 6 -5.20 -55.31 26.13
C PRO A 6 -4.25 -54.11 26.28
N LEU A 7 -3.59 -53.71 25.18
CA LEU A 7 -2.91 -52.43 25.10
C LEU A 7 -3.97 -51.31 25.04
N LEU A 8 -4.07 -50.52 26.11
CA LEU A 8 -4.72 -49.21 26.07
C LEU A 8 -3.85 -48.25 25.25
N PHE A 9 -4.32 -47.88 24.06
CA PHE A 9 -3.80 -46.77 23.28
C PHE A 9 -4.33 -45.46 23.89
N ALA A 10 -3.49 -44.78 24.67
CA ALA A 10 -3.79 -43.43 25.15
C ALA A 10 -3.59 -42.43 23.99
N LEU A 11 -4.69 -41.97 23.39
CA LEU A 11 -4.67 -40.82 22.49
C LEU A 11 -4.36 -39.55 23.29
N ALA A 12 -3.12 -39.08 23.20
CA ALA A 12 -2.71 -37.77 23.69
C ALA A 12 -3.28 -36.69 22.74
N ALA A 13 -4.45 -36.13 23.09
CA ALA A 13 -4.98 -34.93 22.47
C ALA A 13 -4.20 -33.71 23.00
N GLY A 14 -3.09 -33.39 22.34
CA GLY A 14 -2.39 -32.11 22.55
C GLY A 14 -3.22 -30.94 21.99
N PRO A 15 -3.22 -29.77 22.63
CA PRO A 15 -3.91 -28.59 22.10
C PRO A 15 -3.19 -28.16 20.81
N MET A 16 -3.84 -28.33 19.67
CA MET A 16 -3.48 -27.60 18.46
C MET A 16 -3.78 -26.12 18.74
N ALA A 17 -2.75 -25.33 19.01
CA ALA A 17 -2.84 -23.90 18.86
C ALA A 17 -3.17 -23.61 17.39
N ALA A 18 -4.41 -23.22 17.13
CA ALA A 18 -4.79 -22.68 15.83
C ALA A 18 -4.00 -21.38 15.67
N ALA A 19 -2.94 -21.41 14.85
CA ALA A 19 -2.40 -20.20 14.28
C ALA A 19 -3.56 -19.55 13.52
N ALA A 20 -4.06 -18.41 14.00
CA ALA A 20 -4.89 -17.56 13.18
C ALA A 20 -4.06 -17.26 11.93
N ALA A 21 -4.48 -17.75 10.77
CA ALA A 21 -3.93 -17.27 9.53
C ALA A 21 -4.32 -15.79 9.49
N ASP A 22 -3.35 -14.90 9.69
CA ASP A 22 -3.57 -13.47 9.50
C ASP A 22 -4.18 -13.32 8.10
N GLY A 23 -5.42 -12.83 8.07
CA GLY A 23 -6.15 -12.63 6.82
C GLY A 23 -5.37 -11.67 5.91
N PRO A 24 -5.74 -11.55 4.63
CA PRO A 24 -5.13 -10.56 3.77
C PRO A 24 -5.22 -9.18 4.42
N GLU A 25 -4.10 -8.49 4.57
CA GLU A 25 -4.07 -7.12 5.08
C GLU A 25 -4.26 -6.12 3.93
N GLY A 26 -4.58 -4.88 4.27
CA GLY A 26 -4.63 -3.76 3.34
C GLY A 26 -3.67 -2.63 3.72
N ILE A 27 -3.52 -1.67 2.81
CA ILE A 27 -2.72 -0.46 3.03
C ILE A 27 -3.65 0.76 3.04
N GLY A 28 -3.56 1.55 4.10
CA GLY A 28 -4.27 2.82 4.25
C GLY A 28 -3.32 3.99 4.05
N PHE A 29 -3.74 4.99 3.27
CA PHE A 29 -2.96 6.19 2.96
C PHE A 29 -3.60 7.45 3.56
N ALA A 30 -2.76 8.38 3.97
CA ALA A 30 -3.12 9.75 4.31
C ALA A 30 -2.19 10.74 3.62
N GLN A 31 -2.70 11.92 3.28
CA GLN A 31 -1.97 12.96 2.58
C GLN A 31 -2.13 14.31 3.28
N ALA A 32 -1.06 15.10 3.23
CA ALA A 32 -1.03 16.53 3.44
C ALA A 32 -0.50 17.19 2.16
N GLU A 33 -0.38 18.52 2.13
CA GLU A 33 0.15 19.22 0.95
C GLU A 33 1.56 18.76 0.58
N GLU A 34 2.43 18.50 1.55
CA GLU A 34 3.85 18.18 1.30
C GLU A 34 4.16 16.67 1.27
N GLY A 35 3.20 15.78 1.51
CA GLY A 35 3.54 14.37 1.70
C GLY A 35 2.40 13.37 1.67
N THR A 36 2.80 12.10 1.63
CA THR A 36 1.90 10.94 1.70
C THR A 36 2.48 9.92 2.68
N TRP A 37 1.64 9.49 3.62
CA TRP A 37 1.96 8.52 4.66
C TRP A 37 1.01 7.34 4.58
N TRP A 38 1.45 6.19 5.09
CA TRP A 38 0.61 4.99 5.10
C TRP A 38 0.91 4.06 6.27
N CYS A 39 -0.05 3.17 6.50
CA CYS A 39 0.09 2.01 7.37
C CYS A 39 -0.47 0.78 6.68
N ARG A 40 -0.06 -0.41 7.15
CA ARG A 40 -0.61 -1.70 6.75
C ARG A 40 -1.32 -2.34 7.95
N GLY A 41 -2.43 -3.03 7.73
CA GLY A 41 -3.17 -3.72 8.78
C GLY A 41 -4.39 -4.47 8.27
N GLY A 42 -5.05 -5.23 9.14
CA GLY A 42 -6.25 -6.02 8.80
C GLY A 42 -7.56 -5.24 8.84
N ASP A 43 -7.63 -4.12 9.57
CA ASP A 43 -8.82 -3.28 9.70
C ASP A 43 -8.64 -1.94 8.97
N ALA A 44 -9.65 -1.54 8.20
CA ALA A 44 -9.58 -0.32 7.39
C ALA A 44 -9.55 0.95 8.26
N GLY A 45 -10.36 0.99 9.33
CA GLY A 45 -10.49 2.16 10.19
C GLY A 45 -9.21 2.41 11.00
N GLU A 46 -8.68 1.36 11.63
CA GLU A 46 -7.42 1.41 12.37
C GLU A 46 -6.25 1.76 11.46
N THR A 47 -6.20 1.19 10.25
CA THR A 47 -5.09 1.44 9.32
C THR A 47 -5.11 2.86 8.77
N LEU A 48 -6.28 3.39 8.40
CA LEU A 48 -6.42 4.78 7.98
C LEU A 48 -6.14 5.77 9.11
N ALA A 49 -6.55 5.44 10.34
CA ALA A 49 -6.24 6.24 11.52
C ALA A 49 -4.73 6.27 11.80
N CYS A 50 -4.05 5.12 11.67
CA CYS A 50 -2.59 5.02 11.77
C CYS A 50 -1.89 5.90 10.71
N ALA A 51 -2.32 5.80 9.45
CA ALA A 51 -1.74 6.60 8.36
C ALA A 51 -1.90 8.10 8.60
N ARG A 52 -3.09 8.51 9.07
CA ARG A 52 -3.37 9.90 9.44
C ARG A 52 -2.53 10.35 10.63
N SER A 53 -2.35 9.51 11.65
CA SER A 53 -1.51 9.84 12.80
C SER A 53 -0.08 10.12 12.38
N LYS A 54 0.53 9.22 11.58
CA LYS A 54 1.87 9.43 11.02
C LYS A 54 1.97 10.74 10.26
N CYS A 55 1.00 11.03 9.40
CA CYS A 55 0.91 12.31 8.70
C CYS A 55 0.87 13.49 9.68
N THR A 56 0.01 13.46 10.70
CA THR A 56 -0.10 14.56 11.67
C THR A 56 1.19 14.77 12.45
N ASP A 57 1.89 13.69 12.79
CA ASP A 57 3.13 13.73 13.56
C ASP A 57 4.31 14.26 12.71
N GLU A 58 4.31 14.01 11.40
CA GLU A 58 5.45 14.28 10.51
C GLU A 58 5.27 15.47 9.56
N SER A 59 4.03 15.94 9.33
CA SER A 59 3.72 16.98 8.33
C SER A 59 3.97 18.42 8.80
N GLY A 60 4.55 18.62 9.99
CA GLY A 60 4.85 19.97 10.50
C GLY A 60 3.60 20.82 10.79
N GLY A 61 2.46 20.18 11.10
CA GLY A 61 1.21 20.86 11.47
C GLY A 61 0.24 21.09 10.31
N GLN A 62 0.48 20.52 9.14
CA GLN A 62 -0.46 20.53 8.02
C GLN A 62 -1.71 19.69 8.32
N GLU A 63 -2.78 19.97 7.59
CA GLU A 63 -3.99 19.17 7.67
C GLU A 63 -3.80 17.84 6.95
N CYS A 64 -4.11 16.75 7.65
CA CYS A 64 -3.92 15.38 7.19
C CYS A 64 -5.24 14.68 6.93
N PHE A 65 -5.40 14.20 5.69
CA PHE A 65 -6.60 13.54 5.22
C PHE A 65 -6.34 12.08 4.85
N PRO A 66 -7.08 11.11 5.38
CA PRO A 66 -7.08 9.76 4.85
C PRO A 66 -7.65 9.75 3.43
N THR A 67 -6.97 9.13 2.46
CA THR A 67 -7.33 9.24 1.04
C THR A 67 -7.65 7.91 0.36
N ARG A 68 -7.03 6.81 0.79
CA ARG A 68 -7.17 5.49 0.14
C ARG A 68 -7.07 4.35 1.14
N TRP A 69 -7.93 3.35 0.97
CA TRP A 69 -7.82 2.02 1.60
C TRP A 69 -7.74 0.96 0.50
N CYS A 70 -6.69 0.15 0.53
CA CYS A 70 -6.35 -0.78 -0.55
C CYS A 70 -6.34 -2.18 0.02
N PHE A 71 -7.41 -2.95 -0.25
CA PHE A 71 -7.62 -4.29 0.29
C PHE A 71 -8.00 -5.27 -0.83
N PRO A 72 -7.29 -6.40 -0.98
CA PRO A 72 -6.01 -6.72 -0.32
C PRO A 72 -4.89 -5.76 -0.74
N ALA A 73 -3.81 -5.68 0.06
CA ALA A 73 -2.76 -4.66 -0.05
C ALA A 73 -2.23 -4.42 -1.48
N GLY A 74 -1.98 -5.48 -2.25
CA GLY A 74 -1.41 -5.37 -3.60
C GLY A 74 -0.17 -4.46 -3.67
N TRP A 75 0.29 -4.12 -4.87
CA TRP A 75 1.32 -3.08 -5.03
C TRP A 75 0.70 -1.69 -5.04
N SER A 76 1.41 -0.74 -4.45
CA SER A 76 1.07 0.68 -4.52
C SER A 76 2.24 1.49 -5.07
N GLY A 77 1.94 2.67 -5.60
CA GLY A 77 2.95 3.56 -6.14
C GLY A 77 2.56 5.02 -5.97
N LEU A 78 3.56 5.85 -5.70
CA LEU A 78 3.44 7.29 -5.48
C LEU A 78 4.15 8.03 -6.62
N MET A 79 3.47 9.03 -7.16
CA MET A 79 3.99 9.91 -8.20
C MET A 79 3.67 11.35 -7.85
N VAL A 80 4.67 12.23 -7.89
CA VAL A 80 4.43 13.67 -7.84
C VAL A 80 4.15 14.13 -9.26
N ALA A 81 2.95 14.63 -9.51
CA ALA A 81 2.59 15.28 -10.76
C ALA A 81 2.77 16.79 -10.60
N TRP A 82 3.57 17.39 -11.48
CA TRP A 82 3.82 18.82 -11.51
C TRP A 82 2.83 19.49 -12.46
N LEU A 83 2.21 20.56 -11.99
CA LEU A 83 1.40 21.49 -12.76
C LEU A 83 2.15 22.83 -12.85
N PRO A 84 1.69 23.80 -13.66
CA PRO A 84 2.36 25.09 -13.77
C PRO A 84 2.51 25.85 -12.44
N GLU A 85 1.58 25.66 -11.50
CA GLU A 85 1.49 26.47 -10.28
C GLU A 85 1.68 25.67 -8.98
N PHE A 86 1.47 24.35 -9.02
CA PHE A 86 1.56 23.48 -7.85
C PHE A 86 1.92 22.06 -8.27
N HIS A 87 2.08 21.16 -7.31
CA HIS A 87 2.22 19.73 -7.57
C HIS A 87 1.22 18.95 -6.71
N SER A 88 0.84 17.77 -7.18
CA SER A 88 -0.04 16.86 -6.45
C SER A 88 0.58 15.47 -6.38
N THR A 89 0.43 14.79 -5.25
CA THR A 89 0.87 13.40 -5.13
C THR A 89 -0.27 12.45 -5.50
N HIS A 90 -0.04 11.65 -6.54
CA HIS A 90 -0.94 10.59 -6.99
C HIS A 90 -0.53 9.26 -6.38
N VAL A 91 -1.52 8.57 -5.81
CA VAL A 91 -1.37 7.20 -5.31
C VAL A 91 -2.20 6.26 -6.19
N VAL A 92 -1.56 5.23 -6.74
CA VAL A 92 -2.24 4.03 -7.22
C VAL A 92 -1.98 2.90 -6.23
N CYS A 93 -2.94 2.01 -6.02
CA CYS A 93 -2.79 0.89 -5.09
C CYS A 93 -3.62 -0.32 -5.50
N GLY A 94 -3.35 -1.47 -4.89
CA GLY A 94 -4.02 -2.74 -5.20
C GLY A 94 -3.57 -3.37 -6.52
N MET A 95 -2.42 -2.95 -7.06
CA MET A 95 -1.92 -3.42 -8.35
C MET A 95 -1.34 -4.85 -8.25
N PRO A 96 -1.42 -5.67 -9.31
CA PRO A 96 -0.99 -7.07 -9.26
C PRO A 96 0.54 -7.26 -9.24
N GLY A 97 1.33 -6.20 -9.38
CA GLY A 97 2.78 -6.26 -9.43
C GLY A 97 3.40 -4.90 -9.71
N GLU A 98 4.68 -4.75 -9.39
CA GLU A 98 5.48 -3.54 -9.65
C GLU A 98 5.29 -3.00 -11.07
N ALA A 99 5.44 -3.86 -12.09
CA ALA A 99 5.35 -3.44 -13.49
C ALA A 99 3.98 -2.84 -13.83
N ALA A 100 2.90 -3.41 -13.28
CA ALA A 100 1.55 -2.89 -13.48
C ALA A 100 1.37 -1.55 -12.76
N THR A 101 1.94 -1.39 -11.57
CA THR A 101 1.94 -0.13 -10.81
C THR A 101 2.61 1.00 -11.58
N ARG A 102 3.83 0.75 -12.09
CA ARG A 102 4.56 1.73 -12.92
C ARG A 102 3.79 2.07 -14.19
N ALA A 103 3.23 1.06 -14.87
CA ALA A 103 2.44 1.28 -16.07
C ALA A 103 1.18 2.13 -15.81
N ALA A 104 0.50 1.92 -14.68
CA ALA A 104 -0.67 2.71 -14.31
C ALA A 104 -0.31 4.19 -14.05
N LEU A 105 0.74 4.46 -13.27
CA LEU A 105 1.20 5.83 -13.01
C LEU A 105 1.69 6.52 -14.28
N ARG A 106 2.44 5.81 -15.13
CA ARG A 106 2.85 6.31 -16.44
C ARG A 106 1.64 6.67 -17.30
N ALA A 107 0.63 5.81 -17.35
CA ALA A 107 -0.59 6.07 -18.10
C ALA A 107 -1.34 7.30 -17.56
N ILE A 108 -1.39 7.49 -16.23
CA ILE A 108 -1.94 8.71 -15.62
C ILE A 108 -1.17 9.94 -16.10
N CYS A 109 0.17 9.90 -16.01
CA CYS A 109 1.02 11.02 -16.42
C CYS A 109 0.85 11.38 -17.90
N GLU A 110 0.95 10.38 -18.78
CA GLU A 110 0.91 10.57 -20.23
C GLU A 110 -0.47 11.02 -20.75
N ASN A 111 -1.55 10.81 -19.99
CA ASN A 111 -2.91 11.14 -20.43
C ASN A 111 -3.57 12.24 -19.59
N THR A 112 -2.77 13.02 -18.84
CA THR A 112 -3.24 14.22 -18.12
C THR A 112 -2.55 15.45 -18.70
N PRO A 113 -3.19 16.18 -19.63
CA PRO A 113 -2.58 17.29 -20.37
C PRO A 113 -2.11 18.47 -19.50
N GLU A 114 -2.67 18.61 -18.30
CA GLU A 114 -2.36 19.68 -17.37
C GLU A 114 -1.01 19.48 -16.66
N PHE A 115 -0.47 18.25 -16.69
CA PHE A 115 0.82 17.96 -16.11
C PHE A 115 1.95 18.48 -16.99
N THR A 116 3.00 19.00 -16.35
CA THR A 116 4.23 19.48 -16.99
C THR A 116 5.38 18.49 -16.84
N ARG A 117 5.37 17.69 -15.76
CA ARG A 117 6.32 16.62 -15.44
C ARG A 117 5.67 15.69 -14.43
N CYS A 118 6.01 14.41 -14.43
CA CYS A 118 5.69 13.53 -13.30
C CYS A 118 6.93 12.80 -12.81
N ASP A 119 7.11 12.72 -11.49
CA ASP A 119 8.23 12.03 -10.86
C ASP A 119 7.70 10.83 -10.08
N LEU A 120 8.11 9.62 -10.50
CA LEU A 120 7.81 8.37 -9.83
C LEU A 120 8.74 8.23 -8.63
N MET A 121 8.21 8.39 -7.42
CA MET A 121 9.03 8.54 -6.21
C MET A 121 9.19 7.24 -5.43
N ARG A 122 8.14 6.42 -5.40
CA ARG A 122 8.08 5.27 -4.49
C ARG A 122 7.17 4.18 -5.01
N LEU A 123 7.60 2.93 -4.83
CA LEU A 123 6.73 1.76 -4.85
C LEU A 123 6.63 1.18 -3.44
N ILE A 124 5.48 0.60 -3.14
CA ILE A 124 5.21 -0.10 -1.89
C ILE A 124 4.70 -1.48 -2.29
N ASP A 125 5.41 -2.53 -1.88
CA ASP A 125 5.00 -3.90 -2.14
C ASP A 125 3.79 -4.29 -1.26
N PRO A 126 3.16 -5.45 -1.49
CA PRO A 126 2.03 -5.89 -0.67
C PRO A 126 2.38 -5.88 0.81
N GLU A 127 3.58 -6.32 1.19
CA GLU A 127 4.17 -6.38 2.54
C GLU A 127 4.38 -5.00 3.19
N GLY A 128 4.21 -3.91 2.44
CA GLY A 128 4.41 -2.55 2.92
C GLY A 128 5.87 -2.09 2.84
N THR A 129 6.74 -2.85 2.18
CA THR A 129 8.14 -2.52 1.97
C THR A 129 8.27 -1.45 0.90
N GLU A 130 9.04 -0.41 1.20
CA GLU A 130 9.30 0.70 0.30
C GLU A 130 10.45 0.43 -0.65
N GLN A 131 10.28 0.88 -1.89
CA GLN A 131 11.36 1.03 -2.85
C GLN A 131 11.34 2.47 -3.37
N GLU A 132 12.40 3.21 -3.08
CA GLU A 132 12.59 4.54 -3.68
C GLU A 132 12.94 4.41 -5.15
N ILE A 133 12.34 5.30 -5.95
CA ILE A 133 12.54 5.38 -7.38
C ILE A 133 12.80 6.83 -7.72
N ASP A 134 13.67 7.05 -8.69
CA ASP A 134 13.92 8.35 -9.27
C ASP A 134 13.73 8.22 -10.79
N GLU A 135 12.47 8.23 -11.21
CA GLU A 135 12.07 8.11 -12.62
C GLU A 135 11.15 9.28 -12.99
N SER A 136 11.65 10.21 -13.82
CA SER A 136 10.83 11.27 -14.40
C SER A 136 10.14 10.82 -15.70
N ILE A 137 8.88 11.20 -15.85
CA ILE A 137 8.01 10.92 -16.99
C ILE A 137 7.54 12.25 -17.58
N GLU A 138 7.75 12.41 -18.88
CA GLU A 138 7.23 13.56 -19.65
C GLU A 138 5.79 13.26 -20.09
N PRO A 139 4.82 14.14 -19.78
CA PRO A 139 3.44 14.02 -20.25
C PRO A 139 3.37 14.03 -21.78
N ARG A 140 2.35 13.35 -22.36
CA ARG A 140 2.14 13.42 -23.80
C ARG A 140 1.64 14.82 -24.14
N ARG A 141 2.38 15.54 -24.98
CA ARG A 141 1.89 16.81 -25.52
C ARG A 141 0.70 16.55 -26.45
N PRO A 142 -0.37 17.36 -26.39
CA PRO A 142 -1.39 17.34 -27.41
C PRO A 142 -0.73 17.56 -28.77
N THR A 143 -0.95 16.65 -29.72
CA THR A 143 -0.62 16.91 -31.12
C THR A 143 -1.58 17.99 -31.62
N GLU A 144 -1.05 19.15 -32.02
CA GLU A 144 -1.80 20.21 -32.70
C GLU A 144 -2.50 19.73 -33.97
#